data_AF-A0A7H8TE24-F1
#
_entry.id   AF-A0A7H8TE24-F1
#
_cell.length_a   1.000
_cell.length_b   1.000
_cell.length_c   1.000
_cell.angle_alpha   90.00
_cell.angle_beta   90.00
_cell.angle_gamma   90.00
#
_symmetry.space_group_name_H-M   'P 1'
#
loop_
_entity.id
_entity.type
_entity.pdbx_description
1 polymer ?
#
loop_
_entity_poly.entity_id
_entity_poly.type
_entity_poly.pdbx_seq_one_letter_code
_entity_poly.pdbx_strand_id
1 'polypeptide(L)'
;MDHPLTRVLDRVVPDAQYRAPDLAELLGLALSSTNTLILSGWFPGAAWERAPGTDRRRVWTGAALIAAADTDPPALDHSRYTPSTLWRLGCGCDGCLAWHNADSRQRRRAAADAAFPEQRRRQVLELVSSGDVDSIEEAAARAKVSPGRVFGLALRDQDFRAALDEAAVALCVGGDLCGRPIGYRTGCRGTACRRAHRPLATPPPHGARG
;
A
#
# COMPACT_ATOMS: atom_id res chain seq x y z
N MET A 1 -12.39 7.16 -22.77
CA MET A 1 -11.18 7.02 -21.94
C MET A 1 -10.42 8.31 -22.17
N ASP A 2 -10.17 9.08 -21.12
CA ASP A 2 -9.50 10.36 -21.29
C ASP A 2 -8.03 10.15 -21.64
N HIS A 3 -7.51 11.00 -22.52
CA HIS A 3 -6.09 10.96 -22.89
C HIS A 3 -5.22 11.14 -21.62
N PRO A 4 -4.13 10.39 -21.43
CA PRO A 4 -3.31 10.48 -20.22
C PRO A 4 -2.70 11.88 -20.03
N LEU A 5 -2.52 12.63 -21.12
CA LEU A 5 -2.08 14.03 -21.06
C LEU A 5 -3.10 14.96 -20.39
N THR A 6 -4.40 14.68 -20.46
CA THR A 6 -5.46 15.53 -19.88
C THR A 6 -5.26 15.75 -18.37
N ARG A 7 -4.69 14.75 -17.68
CA ARG A 7 -4.44 14.80 -16.22
C ARG A 7 -3.24 15.66 -15.82
N VAL A 8 -2.46 16.11 -16.80
CA VAL A 8 -1.14 16.72 -16.58
C VAL A 8 -0.96 18.01 -17.39
N LEU A 9 -2.01 18.49 -18.05
CA LEU A 9 -2.01 19.71 -18.87
C LEU A 9 -1.60 20.95 -18.08
N ASP A 10 -1.94 21.00 -16.80
CA ASP A 10 -1.56 22.07 -15.86
C ASP A 10 -0.03 22.20 -15.68
N ARG A 11 0.72 21.14 -16.00
CA ARG A 11 2.19 21.07 -15.92
C ARG A 11 2.87 21.20 -17.29
N VAL A 12 2.11 21.29 -18.37
CA VAL A 12 2.65 21.43 -19.73
C VAL A 12 2.80 22.92 -20.05
N VAL A 13 4.03 23.37 -20.27
CA VAL A 13 4.34 24.74 -20.69
C VAL A 13 4.26 24.81 -22.23
N PRO A 14 3.37 25.62 -22.83
CA PRO A 14 3.11 25.59 -24.28
C PRO A 14 4.36 25.72 -25.16
N ASP A 15 5.28 26.61 -24.80
CA ASP A 15 6.48 26.92 -25.59
C ASP A 15 7.70 26.05 -25.23
N ALA A 16 7.59 25.17 -24.22
CA ALA A 16 8.67 24.28 -23.84
C ALA A 16 8.80 23.07 -24.79
N GLN A 17 9.99 22.50 -24.85
CA GLN A 17 10.26 21.27 -25.59
C GLN A 17 10.34 20.08 -24.65
N TYR A 18 9.72 18.98 -25.07
CA TYR A 18 9.63 17.73 -24.34
C TYR A 18 10.19 16.58 -25.17
N ARG A 19 10.89 15.67 -24.51
CA ARG A 19 11.47 14.44 -25.07
C ARG A 19 10.88 13.23 -24.34
N ALA A 20 11.22 12.04 -24.81
CA ALA A 20 10.73 10.81 -24.20
C ALA A 20 10.96 10.72 -22.66
N PRO A 21 12.13 11.13 -22.11
CA PRO A 21 12.31 11.19 -20.65
C PRO A 21 11.37 12.17 -19.96
N ASP A 22 11.17 13.36 -20.53
CA ASP A 22 10.29 14.38 -19.96
C ASP A 22 8.83 13.91 -19.96
N LEU A 23 8.40 13.23 -21.04
CA LEU A 23 7.07 12.60 -21.10
C LEU A 23 6.91 11.48 -20.07
N ALA A 24 7.95 10.67 -19.86
CA ALA A 24 7.93 9.59 -18.88
C ALA A 24 7.77 10.15 -17.46
N GLU A 25 8.49 11.21 -17.14
CA GLU A 25 8.40 11.92 -15.86
C GLU A 25 7.01 12.57 -15.68
N LEU A 26 6.55 13.34 -16.68
CA LEU A 26 5.27 14.02 -16.67
C LEU A 26 4.10 13.05 -16.38
N LEU A 27 4.13 11.87 -17.00
CA LEU A 27 3.10 10.83 -16.87
C LEU A 27 3.31 9.89 -15.68
N GLY A 28 4.47 9.94 -15.01
CA GLY A 28 4.81 8.99 -13.95
C GLY A 28 4.92 7.54 -14.48
N LEU A 29 5.45 7.37 -15.68
CA LEU A 29 5.64 6.07 -16.35
C LEU A 29 7.12 5.72 -16.46
N ALA A 30 7.42 4.43 -16.61
CA ALA A 30 8.76 4.02 -16.99
C ALA A 30 9.08 4.51 -18.41
N LEU A 31 10.34 4.86 -18.67
CA LEU A 31 10.78 5.32 -20.00
C LEU A 31 10.50 4.27 -21.09
N SER A 32 10.67 2.98 -20.78
CA SER A 32 10.34 1.88 -21.70
C SER A 32 8.87 1.87 -22.09
N SER A 33 7.94 1.97 -21.12
CA SER A 33 6.50 2.06 -21.41
C SER A 33 6.14 3.32 -22.20
N THR A 34 6.78 4.45 -21.88
CA THR A 34 6.57 5.72 -22.60
C THR A 34 7.03 5.61 -24.05
N ASN A 35 8.18 4.97 -24.32
CA ASN A 35 8.64 4.70 -25.67
C ASN A 35 7.65 3.82 -26.45
N THR A 36 7.07 2.80 -25.82
CA THR A 36 6.03 1.99 -26.47
C THR A 36 4.79 2.82 -26.82
N LEU A 37 4.37 3.75 -25.97
CA LEU A 37 3.25 4.67 -26.25
C LEU A 37 3.58 5.62 -27.42
N ILE A 38 4.78 6.21 -27.42
CA ILE A 38 5.31 7.04 -28.51
C ILE A 38 5.28 6.29 -29.84
N LEU A 39 5.73 5.03 -29.85
CA LEU A 39 5.73 4.19 -31.05
C LEU A 39 4.32 3.74 -31.46
N SER A 40 3.40 3.66 -30.51
CA SER A 40 2.00 3.29 -30.74
C SER A 40 1.11 4.47 -31.17
N GLY A 41 1.68 5.69 -31.28
CA GLY A 41 0.97 6.86 -31.81
C GLY A 41 0.21 7.69 -30.77
N TRP A 42 0.43 7.49 -29.47
CA TRP A 42 -0.25 8.25 -28.40
C TRP A 42 0.15 9.73 -28.32
N PHE A 43 1.27 10.11 -28.94
CA PHE A 43 1.78 11.48 -28.89
C PHE A 43 2.06 11.99 -30.31
N PRO A 44 1.02 12.42 -31.05
CA PRO A 44 1.20 13.02 -32.37
C PRO A 44 1.96 14.36 -32.30
N GLY A 45 2.40 14.87 -33.45
CA GLY A 45 3.02 16.20 -33.55
C GLY A 45 4.51 16.28 -33.19
N ALA A 46 5.20 15.14 -33.07
CA ALA A 46 6.64 15.13 -32.81
C ALA A 46 7.43 15.67 -34.01
N ALA A 47 8.36 16.59 -33.75
CA ALA A 47 9.43 16.95 -34.69
C ALA A 47 10.66 16.06 -34.47
N TRP A 48 11.48 15.91 -35.52
CA TRP A 48 12.77 15.23 -35.41
C TRP A 48 13.88 16.26 -35.19
N GLU A 49 14.58 16.16 -34.06
CA GLU A 49 15.76 16.95 -33.76
C GLU A 49 17.02 16.10 -34.02
N ARG A 50 18.04 16.69 -34.64
CA ARG A 50 19.37 16.07 -34.75
C ARG A 50 20.10 16.23 -33.42
N ALA A 51 20.52 15.12 -32.82
CA ALA A 51 21.43 15.13 -31.68
C ALA A 51 22.90 15.05 -32.18
N PRO A 52 23.87 15.52 -31.39
CA PRO A 52 25.29 15.29 -31.68
C PRO A 52 25.56 13.78 -31.82
N GLY A 53 26.23 13.36 -32.90
CA GLY A 53 26.61 11.95 -33.10
C GLY A 53 25.65 11.10 -33.95
N THR A 54 24.99 11.70 -34.95
CA THR A 54 24.09 11.03 -35.95
C THR A 54 22.76 10.48 -35.44
N ASP A 55 22.47 10.56 -34.15
CA ASP A 55 21.19 10.11 -33.62
C ASP A 55 20.09 11.16 -33.83
N ARG A 56 18.90 10.71 -34.27
CA ARG A 56 17.71 11.56 -34.42
C ARG A 56 16.76 11.23 -33.28
N ARG A 57 16.32 12.24 -32.56
CA ARG A 57 15.32 12.08 -31.49
C ARG A 57 14.03 12.81 -31.81
N ARG A 58 12.93 12.28 -31.29
CA ARG A 58 11.63 12.95 -31.34
C ARG A 58 11.54 13.99 -30.23
N VAL A 59 10.99 15.15 -30.57
CA VAL A 59 10.75 16.27 -29.66
C VAL A 59 9.35 16.80 -29.91
N TRP A 60 8.64 17.10 -28.84
CA TRP A 60 7.31 17.72 -28.86
C TRP A 60 7.39 19.11 -28.28
N THR A 61 6.61 20.04 -28.81
CA THR A 61 6.32 21.29 -28.10
C THR A 61 5.21 21.06 -27.09
N GLY A 62 5.15 21.88 -26.04
CA GLY A 62 4.02 21.84 -25.10
C GLY A 62 2.68 22.05 -25.81
N ALA A 63 2.62 22.96 -26.78
CA ALA A 63 1.43 23.18 -27.60
C ALA A 63 0.99 21.92 -28.35
N ALA A 64 1.94 21.13 -28.88
CA ALA A 64 1.63 19.86 -29.54
C ALA A 64 1.10 18.80 -28.55
N LEU A 65 1.62 18.77 -27.31
CA LEU A 65 1.10 17.89 -26.26
C LEU A 65 -0.29 18.31 -25.78
N ILE A 66 -0.55 19.61 -25.64
CA ILE A 66 -1.88 20.13 -25.31
C ILE A 66 -2.87 19.72 -26.40
N ALA A 67 -2.54 19.93 -27.67
CA ALA A 67 -3.38 19.50 -28.79
C ALA A 67 -3.59 17.97 -28.82
N ALA A 68 -2.55 17.17 -28.51
CA ALA A 68 -2.66 15.72 -28.43
C ALA A 68 -3.63 15.26 -27.32
N ALA A 69 -3.77 16.01 -26.23
CA ALA A 69 -4.69 15.66 -25.15
C ALA A 69 -6.17 15.70 -25.56
N ASP A 70 -6.49 16.47 -26.61
CA ASP A 70 -7.84 16.56 -27.18
C ASP A 70 -8.10 15.51 -28.26
N THR A 71 -7.13 14.63 -28.54
CA THR A 71 -7.27 13.54 -29.52
C THR A 71 -7.63 12.22 -28.84
N ASP A 72 -8.39 11.39 -29.55
CA ASP A 72 -8.69 10.03 -29.10
C ASP A 72 -7.40 9.19 -29.09
N PRO A 73 -6.98 8.65 -27.93
CA PRO A 73 -5.82 7.81 -27.87
C PRO A 73 -6.07 6.47 -28.58
N PRO A 74 -5.01 5.82 -29.10
CA PRO A 74 -5.10 4.43 -29.56
C PRO A 74 -5.64 3.49 -28.46
N ALA A 75 -6.23 2.36 -28.86
CA ALA A 75 -6.74 1.38 -27.91
C ALA A 75 -5.63 0.80 -27.01
N LEU A 76 -5.97 0.52 -25.74
CA LEU A 76 -5.06 -0.09 -24.79
C LEU A 76 -4.87 -1.60 -25.08
N ASP A 77 -3.64 -1.97 -25.42
CA ASP A 77 -3.27 -3.35 -25.74
C ASP A 77 -2.74 -4.10 -24.50
N HIS A 78 -3.56 -5.02 -23.98
CA HIS A 78 -3.23 -5.84 -22.82
C HIS A 78 -2.13 -6.88 -23.08
N SER A 79 -1.78 -7.15 -24.34
CA SER A 79 -0.66 -8.02 -24.69
C SER A 79 0.69 -7.31 -24.63
N ARG A 80 0.70 -5.97 -24.76
CA ARG A 80 1.92 -5.16 -24.83
C ARG A 80 2.30 -4.49 -23.51
N TYR A 81 1.31 -4.17 -22.68
CA TYR A 81 1.53 -3.38 -21.48
C TYR A 81 1.25 -4.18 -20.21
N THR A 82 2.04 -3.93 -19.17
CA THR A 82 1.78 -4.48 -17.85
C THR A 82 0.51 -3.87 -17.24
N PRO A 83 -0.20 -4.59 -16.35
CA PRO A 83 -1.37 -4.04 -15.65
C PRO A 83 -1.11 -2.71 -14.93
N SER A 84 0.12 -2.49 -14.45
CA SER A 84 0.53 -1.24 -13.81
C SER A 84 0.49 -0.03 -14.74
N THR A 85 1.01 -0.19 -15.95
CA THR A 85 1.00 0.84 -16.99
C THR A 85 -0.44 1.07 -17.48
N LEU A 86 -1.17 -0.01 -17.77
CA LEU A 86 -2.57 0.07 -18.21
C LEU A 86 -3.46 0.80 -17.21
N TRP A 87 -3.33 0.51 -15.91
CA TRP A 87 -4.08 1.21 -14.86
C TRP A 87 -3.78 2.72 -14.84
N ARG A 88 -2.51 3.11 -14.95
CA ARG A 88 -2.12 4.54 -15.01
C ARG A 88 -2.69 5.24 -16.25
N LEU A 89 -2.78 4.53 -17.37
CA LEU A 89 -3.42 5.00 -18.60
C LEU A 89 -4.95 5.00 -18.53
N GLY A 90 -5.56 4.56 -17.42
CA GLY A 90 -7.00 4.61 -17.19
C GLY A 90 -7.75 3.33 -17.53
N CYS A 91 -7.07 2.19 -17.74
CA CYS A 91 -7.76 0.91 -17.85
C CYS A 91 -8.42 0.53 -16.52
N GLY A 92 -9.73 0.32 -16.55
CA GLY A 92 -10.54 -0.08 -15.39
C GLY A 92 -10.98 -1.55 -15.40
N CYS A 93 -10.41 -2.41 -16.25
CA CYS A 93 -10.80 -3.82 -16.31
C CYS A 93 -10.46 -4.57 -15.01
N ASP A 94 -11.13 -5.69 -14.77
CA ASP A 94 -10.97 -6.48 -13.53
C ASP A 94 -9.51 -6.88 -13.26
N GLY A 95 -8.74 -7.22 -14.30
CA GLY A 95 -7.32 -7.56 -14.17
C GLY A 95 -6.45 -6.39 -13.71
N CYS A 96 -6.66 -5.19 -14.27
CA CYS A 96 -5.93 -3.98 -13.88
C CYS A 96 -6.36 -3.50 -12.48
N LEU A 97 -7.65 -3.58 -12.17
CA LEU A 97 -8.19 -3.25 -10.85
C LEU A 97 -7.67 -4.21 -9.77
N ALA A 98 -7.63 -5.51 -10.05
CA ALA A 98 -7.09 -6.52 -9.14
C ALA A 98 -5.60 -6.26 -8.83
N TRP A 99 -4.81 -5.94 -9.87
CA TRP A 99 -3.41 -5.55 -9.71
C TRP A 99 -3.28 -4.30 -8.83
N HIS A 100 -4.04 -3.23 -9.12
CA HIS A 100 -3.98 -1.99 -8.35
C HIS A 100 -4.31 -2.22 -6.87
N ASN A 101 -5.35 -3.02 -6.61
CA ASN A 101 -5.74 -3.37 -5.25
C ASN A 101 -4.66 -4.19 -4.53
N ALA A 102 -4.00 -5.12 -5.22
CA ALA A 102 -2.89 -5.89 -4.66
C ALA A 102 -1.69 -5.00 -4.33
N ASP A 103 -1.27 -4.15 -5.26
CA ASP A 103 -0.18 -3.19 -5.09
C ASP A 103 -0.46 -2.20 -3.95
N SER A 104 -1.68 -1.63 -3.91
CA SER A 104 -2.14 -0.75 -2.82
C SER A 104 -2.10 -1.44 -1.46
N ARG A 105 -2.54 -2.72 -1.38
CA ARG A 105 -2.45 -3.51 -0.15
C ARG A 105 -1.00 -3.74 0.26
N GLN A 106 -0.11 -4.07 -0.68
CA GLN A 106 1.31 -4.29 -0.40
C GLN A 106 1.98 -3.01 0.12
N ARG A 107 1.76 -1.86 -0.51
CA ARG A 107 2.27 -0.57 -0.05
C ARG A 107 1.79 -0.22 1.35
N ARG A 108 0.50 -0.42 1.64
CA ARG A 108 -0.05 -0.22 2.99
C ARG A 108 0.56 -1.18 4.02
N ARG A 109 0.82 -2.44 3.65
CA ARG A 109 1.52 -3.40 4.52
C ARG A 109 2.94 -2.94 4.83
N ALA A 110 3.74 -2.62 3.81
CA ALA A 110 5.10 -2.14 3.98
C ALA A 110 5.17 -0.89 4.87
N ALA A 111 4.25 0.07 4.66
CA ALA A 111 4.15 1.25 5.52
C ALA A 111 3.78 0.90 6.97
N ALA A 112 2.85 -0.04 7.18
CA ALA A 112 2.48 -0.50 8.51
C ALA A 112 3.62 -1.23 9.22
N ASP A 113 4.41 -2.02 8.49
CA ASP A 113 5.57 -2.73 9.04
C ASP A 113 6.71 -1.77 9.38
N ALA A 114 6.98 -0.77 8.53
CA ALA A 114 7.94 0.30 8.83
C ALA A 114 7.52 1.12 10.06
N ALA A 115 6.21 1.33 10.25
CA ALA A 115 5.66 2.07 11.38
C ALA A 115 5.58 1.26 12.69
N PHE A 116 5.78 -0.06 12.64
CA PHE A 116 5.88 -0.95 13.79
C PHE A 116 6.97 -2.01 13.53
N PRO A 117 8.25 -1.59 13.56
CA PRO A 117 9.37 -2.47 13.22
C PRO A 117 9.57 -3.56 14.27
N GLU A 118 10.24 -4.65 13.89
CA GLU A 118 10.43 -5.84 14.73
C GLU A 118 11.01 -5.53 16.12
N GLN A 119 11.95 -4.58 16.21
CA GLN A 119 12.50 -4.14 17.49
C GLN A 119 11.41 -3.63 18.45
N ARG A 120 10.46 -2.83 17.96
CA ARG A 120 9.35 -2.32 18.76
C ARG A 120 8.35 -3.43 19.09
N ARG A 121 8.16 -4.40 18.20
CA ARG A 121 7.32 -5.59 18.46
C ARG A 121 7.86 -6.37 19.66
N ARG A 122 9.16 -6.68 19.65
CA ARG A 122 9.85 -7.34 20.77
C ARG A 122 9.76 -6.53 22.05
N GLN A 123 9.99 -5.21 21.98
CA GLN A 123 9.88 -4.34 23.16
C GLN A 123 8.47 -4.38 23.79
N VAL A 124 7.40 -4.37 22.99
CA VAL A 124 6.04 -4.51 23.52
C VAL A 124 5.86 -5.85 24.20
N LEU A 125 6.29 -6.95 23.57
CA LEU A 125 6.17 -8.29 24.14
C LEU A 125 6.92 -8.40 25.48
N GLU A 126 8.15 -7.89 25.54
CA GLU A 126 8.99 -7.89 26.74
C GLU A 126 8.39 -7.07 27.89
N LEU A 127 7.88 -5.87 27.60
CA LEU A 127 7.19 -5.03 28.58
C LEU A 127 5.95 -5.73 29.14
N VAL A 128 5.19 -6.42 28.28
CA VAL A 128 4.01 -7.16 28.72
C VAL A 128 4.40 -8.40 29.53
N SER A 129 5.40 -9.17 29.09
CA SER A 129 5.79 -10.43 29.73
C SER A 129 6.52 -10.25 31.05
N SER A 130 7.24 -9.14 31.23
CA SER A 130 7.92 -8.80 32.49
C SER A 130 6.94 -8.47 33.62
N GLY A 131 5.70 -8.07 33.29
CA GLY A 131 4.72 -7.57 34.26
C GLY A 131 5.00 -6.13 34.71
N ASP A 132 5.91 -5.40 34.06
CA ASP A 132 6.28 -4.01 34.39
C ASP A 132 5.21 -2.97 33.98
N VAL A 133 4.12 -3.44 33.38
CA VAL A 133 2.98 -2.66 32.86
C VAL A 133 1.68 -3.36 33.22
N ASP A 134 0.62 -2.58 33.38
CA ASP A 134 -0.70 -3.12 33.77
C ASP A 134 -1.58 -3.45 32.53
N SER A 135 -1.12 -3.08 31.33
CA SER A 135 -1.90 -3.24 30.09
C SER A 135 -1.04 -3.28 28.81
N ILE A 136 -1.62 -3.81 27.73
CA ILE A 136 -1.00 -3.74 26.39
C ILE A 136 -0.95 -2.28 25.90
N GLU A 137 -1.94 -1.48 26.26
CA GLU A 137 -2.02 -0.06 25.91
C GLU A 137 -0.83 0.72 26.50
N GLU A 138 -0.50 0.45 27.76
CA GLU A 138 0.68 1.03 28.40
C GLU A 138 1.98 0.51 27.78
N ALA A 139 2.09 -0.80 27.53
CA ALA A 139 3.26 -1.37 26.85
C ALA A 139 3.50 -0.72 25.47
N ALA A 140 2.42 -0.52 24.70
CA ALA A 140 2.46 0.16 23.41
C ALA A 140 2.94 1.61 23.56
N ALA A 141 2.40 2.35 24.53
CA ALA A 141 2.79 3.72 24.82
C ALA A 141 4.29 3.82 25.19
N ARG A 142 4.78 2.96 26.08
CA ARG A 142 6.21 2.89 26.46
C ARG A 142 7.11 2.51 25.29
N ALA A 143 6.64 1.64 24.40
CA ALA A 143 7.32 1.31 23.14
C ALA A 143 7.13 2.37 22.03
N LYS A 144 6.47 3.49 22.31
CA LYS A 144 6.20 4.60 21.37
C LYS A 144 5.44 4.16 20.12
N VAL A 145 4.47 3.26 20.28
CA VAL A 145 3.55 2.81 19.22
C VAL A 145 2.10 2.91 19.68
N SER A 146 1.17 3.14 18.76
CA SER A 146 -0.25 3.17 19.11
C SER A 146 -0.78 1.76 19.42
N PRO A 147 -1.66 1.57 20.42
CA PRO A 147 -2.26 0.26 20.70
C PRO A 147 -2.97 -0.37 19.49
N GLY A 148 -3.61 0.46 18.65
CA GLY A 148 -4.25 0.00 17.41
C GLY A 148 -3.28 -0.67 16.42
N ARG A 149 -1.99 -0.30 16.42
CA ARG A 149 -0.97 -0.99 15.60
C ARG A 149 -0.62 -2.37 16.15
N VAL A 150 -0.57 -2.52 17.47
CA VAL A 150 -0.31 -3.81 18.13
C VAL A 150 -1.43 -4.78 17.81
N PHE A 151 -2.68 -4.39 18.08
CA PHE A 151 -3.85 -5.23 17.79
C PHE A 151 -4.05 -5.42 16.28
N GLY A 152 -3.81 -4.40 15.47
CA GLY A 152 -3.90 -4.49 14.01
C GLY A 152 -2.86 -5.42 13.38
N LEU A 153 -1.68 -5.59 14.01
CA LEU A 153 -0.72 -6.61 13.63
C LEU A 153 -1.19 -8.00 14.07
N ALA A 154 -1.61 -8.15 15.33
CA ALA A 154 -2.11 -9.43 15.87
C ALA A 154 -3.34 -9.98 15.11
N LEU A 155 -4.13 -9.13 14.44
CA LEU A 155 -5.22 -9.60 13.58
C LEU A 155 -4.76 -10.30 12.30
N ARG A 156 -3.57 -9.97 11.79
CA ARG A 156 -3.07 -10.45 10.49
C ARG A 156 -1.83 -11.35 10.58
N ASP A 157 -1.11 -11.30 11.69
CA ASP A 157 0.11 -12.04 11.96
C ASP A 157 -0.15 -13.00 13.14
N GLN A 158 -0.28 -14.29 12.81
CA GLN A 158 -0.67 -15.31 13.78
C GLN A 158 0.45 -15.59 14.79
N ASP A 159 1.71 -15.52 14.37
CA ASP A 159 2.87 -15.76 15.24
C ASP A 159 3.00 -14.62 16.25
N PHE A 160 2.88 -13.38 15.79
CA PHE A 160 2.86 -12.22 16.69
C PHE A 160 1.66 -12.27 17.64
N ARG A 161 0.49 -12.69 17.17
CA ARG A 161 -0.69 -12.87 18.03
C ARG A 161 -0.45 -13.91 19.11
N ALA A 162 0.12 -15.05 18.77
CA ALA A 162 0.42 -16.11 19.73
C ALA A 162 1.41 -15.60 20.80
N ALA A 163 2.49 -14.94 20.38
CA ALA A 163 3.46 -14.35 21.31
C ALA A 163 2.84 -13.28 22.22
N LEU A 164 1.95 -12.43 21.68
CA LEU A 164 1.25 -11.41 22.46
C LEU A 164 0.27 -12.03 23.47
N ASP A 165 -0.42 -13.10 23.09
CA ASP A 165 -1.33 -13.84 23.98
C ASP A 165 -0.56 -14.57 25.09
N GLU A 166 0.62 -15.11 24.80
CA GLU A 166 1.52 -15.70 25.78
C GLU A 166 2.07 -14.66 26.76
N ALA A 167 2.64 -13.57 26.24
CA ALA A 167 3.16 -12.49 27.08
C ALA A 167 2.08 -11.92 28.00
N ALA A 168 0.87 -11.71 27.47
CA ALA A 168 -0.23 -11.15 28.24
C ALA A 168 -0.80 -12.10 29.30
N VAL A 169 -0.28 -13.32 29.48
CA VAL A 169 -0.56 -14.10 30.70
C VAL A 169 -0.03 -13.37 31.94
N ALA A 170 1.09 -12.64 31.84
CA ALA A 170 1.68 -11.89 32.96
C ALA A 170 0.77 -10.75 33.48
N LEU A 171 -0.17 -10.27 32.66
CA LEU A 171 -1.16 -9.24 33.05
C LEU A 171 -2.34 -9.80 33.87
N CYS A 172 -2.28 -11.09 34.23
CA CYS A 172 -3.25 -11.73 35.10
C CYS A 172 -2.96 -11.35 36.56
N VAL A 173 -3.96 -10.79 37.25
CA VAL A 173 -3.85 -10.36 38.67
C VAL A 173 -3.78 -11.53 39.68
N GLY A 174 -3.57 -12.76 39.22
CA GLY A 174 -3.60 -13.97 40.07
C GLY A 174 -4.98 -14.30 40.65
N GLY A 175 -5.11 -15.51 41.22
CA GLY A 175 -6.30 -15.97 41.93
C GLY A 175 -7.49 -16.37 41.04
N ASP A 176 -8.62 -16.71 41.69
CA ASP A 176 -9.80 -17.34 41.07
C ASP A 176 -10.56 -16.46 40.07
N LEU A 177 -10.25 -15.16 40.03
CA LEU A 177 -10.92 -14.20 39.16
C LEU A 177 -10.31 -14.15 37.75
N CYS A 178 -9.07 -14.62 37.59
CA CYS A 178 -8.43 -14.63 36.28
C CYS A 178 -9.14 -15.58 35.31
N GLY A 179 -9.31 -15.16 34.05
CA GLY A 179 -10.09 -15.91 33.05
C GLY A 179 -11.61 -15.77 33.16
N ARG A 180 -12.13 -14.98 34.11
CA ARG A 180 -13.57 -14.72 34.24
C ARG A 180 -13.92 -13.30 33.76
N PRO A 181 -15.16 -13.05 33.26
CA PRO A 181 -15.58 -11.70 32.89
C PRO A 181 -15.53 -10.70 34.05
N ILE A 182 -15.76 -11.18 35.29
CA ILE A 182 -15.64 -10.36 36.51
C ILE A 182 -14.19 -9.93 36.75
N GLY A 183 -13.20 -10.80 36.51
CA GLY A 183 -11.78 -10.46 36.64
C GLY A 183 -11.39 -9.30 35.74
N TYR A 184 -11.89 -9.28 34.49
CA TYR A 184 -11.65 -8.15 33.59
C TYR A 184 -12.24 -6.84 34.13
N ARG A 185 -13.46 -6.86 34.68
CA ARG A 185 -14.09 -5.67 35.27
C ARG A 185 -13.33 -5.16 36.50
N THR A 186 -12.67 -6.04 37.25
CA THR A 186 -11.88 -5.69 38.44
C THR A 186 -10.41 -5.38 38.12
N GLY A 187 -10.04 -5.21 36.83
CA GLY A 187 -8.71 -4.75 36.44
C GLY A 187 -7.78 -5.81 35.84
N CYS A 188 -8.16 -7.09 35.81
CA CYS A 188 -7.36 -8.12 35.11
C CYS A 188 -7.28 -7.80 33.60
N ARG A 189 -6.06 -7.74 33.06
CA ARG A 189 -5.83 -7.54 31.61
C ARG A 189 -5.18 -8.75 30.94
N GLY A 190 -5.09 -9.86 31.67
CA GLY A 190 -4.60 -11.14 31.21
C GLY A 190 -5.35 -11.69 30.01
N THR A 191 -4.67 -12.48 29.16
CA THR A 191 -5.26 -13.07 27.94
C THR A 191 -6.59 -13.78 28.19
N ALA A 192 -6.67 -14.60 29.25
CA ALA A 192 -7.90 -15.30 29.62
C ALA A 192 -9.03 -14.32 30.00
N CYS A 193 -8.74 -13.28 30.78
CA CYS A 193 -9.72 -12.24 31.18
C CYS A 193 -10.23 -11.46 29.95
N ARG A 194 -9.34 -11.12 29.00
CA ARG A 194 -9.72 -10.44 27.76
C ARG A 194 -10.65 -11.29 26.90
N ARG A 195 -10.33 -12.58 26.72
CA ARG A 195 -11.15 -13.54 25.96
C ARG A 195 -12.53 -13.74 26.61
N ALA A 196 -12.60 -13.77 27.94
CA ALA A 196 -13.86 -13.90 28.66
C ALA A 196 -14.74 -12.64 28.57
N HIS A 197 -14.15 -11.45 28.53
CA HIS A 197 -14.89 -10.19 28.38
C HIS A 197 -15.30 -9.90 26.93
N ARG A 198 -14.42 -10.20 25.98
CA ARG A 198 -14.64 -10.03 24.55
C ARG A 198 -14.34 -11.38 23.90
N PRO A 199 -15.36 -12.22 23.63
CA PRO A 199 -15.15 -13.43 22.85
C PRO A 199 -14.57 -12.98 21.51
N LEU A 200 -13.30 -13.27 21.26
CA LEU A 200 -12.75 -13.09 19.92
C LEU A 200 -13.56 -14.02 19.03
N ALA A 201 -14.23 -13.45 18.02
CA ALA A 201 -15.08 -14.19 17.11
C ALA A 201 -14.43 -15.53 16.75
N THR A 202 -15.18 -16.61 16.96
CA THR A 202 -14.77 -17.98 16.68
C THR A 202 -14.12 -18.03 15.29
N PRO A 203 -12.95 -18.67 15.12
CA PRO A 203 -12.44 -18.91 13.78
C PRO A 203 -13.54 -19.59 12.95
N PRO A 204 -13.69 -19.24 11.66
CA PRO A 204 -14.67 -19.91 10.82
C PRO A 204 -14.41 -21.42 10.85
N PRO A 205 -15.45 -22.26 10.90
CA PRO A 205 -15.27 -23.70 10.98
C PRO A 205 -14.41 -24.18 9.81
N HIS A 206 -13.33 -24.88 10.14
CA HIS A 206 -12.55 -25.62 9.14
C HIS A 206 -13.45 -26.70 8.56
N GLY A 207 -13.98 -26.47 7.35
CA GLY A 207 -14.62 -27.51 6.56
C GLY A 207 -15.96 -27.10 5.96
N ALA A 208 -15.90 -26.53 4.77
CA ALA A 208 -16.85 -26.86 3.72
C ALA A 208 -16.05 -26.92 2.41
N ARG A 209 -15.55 -28.12 2.09
CA ARG A 209 -15.36 -28.50 0.68
C ARG A 209 -16.76 -28.66 0.11
N GLY A 210 -17.07 -27.92 -0.94
CA GLY A 210 -18.23 -28.06 -1.81
C GLY A 210 -17.82 -27.53 -3.17
#